data_AF-A0A971KLT9-F1
#
_entry.id   AF-A0A971KLT9-F1
#
_cell.length_a   1.000
_cell.length_b   1.000
_cell.length_c   1.000
_cell.angle_alpha   90.00
_cell.angle_beta   90.00
_cell.angle_gamma   90.00
#
_symmetry.space_group_name_H-M   'P 1'
#
loop_
_entity.id
_entity.type
_entity.pdbx_description
1 polymer ?
#
loop_
_entity_poly.entity_id
_entity_poly.type
_entity_poly.pdbx_seq_one_letter_code
_entity_poly.pdbx_strand_id
1 'polypeptide(L)'
;MRKLKKYTPTQFMAKDSVYDKTAADYAVAFIEALKHTKGKWAGKPFDLIDWQEQIIRDLFGVLKPNGYRQFNTAYVEIPKKMGKQLALDTPIPTPEGWKQMGKLRPGDRVFDENGKPCYVLALSEVDDTEQAYRL
;
A
#
# COMPACT_ATOMS: atom_id res chain seq x y z
N MET A 1 -4.82 -5.33 -13.02
CA MET A 1 -5.92 -4.66 -12.29
C MET A 1 -6.00 -5.25 -10.90
N ARG A 2 -5.28 -4.65 -9.95
CA ARG A 2 -5.39 -4.99 -8.53
C ARG A 2 -6.56 -4.19 -7.99
N LYS A 3 -7.75 -4.78 -7.98
CA LYS A 3 -8.92 -4.19 -7.34
C LYS A 3 -9.11 -4.86 -6.00
N LEU A 4 -9.43 -4.09 -4.97
CA LEU A 4 -9.69 -4.62 -3.64
C LEU A 4 -10.87 -5.61 -3.70
N LYS A 5 -10.57 -6.90 -3.70
CA LYS A 5 -11.59 -7.96 -3.90
C LYS A 5 -12.51 -8.14 -2.70
N LYS A 6 -11.99 -7.87 -1.51
CA LYS A 6 -12.70 -7.98 -0.23
C LYS A 6 -12.46 -6.70 0.55
N TYR A 7 -13.52 -5.91 0.69
CA TYR A 7 -13.52 -4.71 1.51
C TYR A 7 -14.22 -5.01 2.84
N THR A 8 -13.61 -4.57 3.93
CA THR A 8 -14.23 -4.51 5.26
C THR A 8 -14.15 -3.05 5.73
N PRO A 9 -15.27 -2.44 6.18
CA PRO A 9 -15.23 -1.09 6.72
C PRO A 9 -14.26 -0.96 7.89
N THR A 10 -13.65 0.21 7.99
CA THR A 10 -12.76 0.54 9.10
C THR A 10 -13.41 0.29 10.47
N GLN A 11 -12.62 -0.23 11.41
CA GLN A 11 -13.02 -0.43 12.82
C GLN A 11 -13.40 0.88 13.53
N PHE A 12 -13.05 2.04 12.95
CA PHE A 12 -13.37 3.36 13.50
C PHE A 12 -14.73 3.90 13.04
N MET A 13 -15.51 3.13 12.27
CA MET A 13 -16.89 3.49 11.92
C MET A 13 -17.75 3.58 13.19
N ALA A 14 -18.43 4.71 13.38
CA ALA A 14 -19.34 4.92 14.49
C ALA A 14 -20.55 3.99 14.38
N LYS A 15 -21.17 3.64 15.51
CA LYS A 15 -22.29 2.68 15.54
C LYS A 15 -23.51 3.14 14.76
N ASP A 16 -23.73 4.45 14.70
CA ASP A 16 -24.82 5.10 13.97
C ASP A 16 -24.45 5.41 12.51
N SER A 17 -23.18 5.28 12.16
CA SER A 17 -22.71 5.43 10.78
C SER A 17 -22.95 4.17 9.96
N VAL A 18 -23.08 4.36 8.66
CA VAL A 18 -23.31 3.29 7.68
C VAL A 18 -22.26 3.37 6.58
N TYR A 19 -21.91 2.21 6.02
CA TYR A 19 -21.11 2.15 4.81
C TYR A 19 -22.00 2.25 3.58
N ASP A 20 -21.79 3.30 2.77
CA ASP A 20 -22.40 3.50 1.47
C ASP A 20 -21.39 3.11 0.37
N LYS A 21 -21.65 1.96 -0.26
CA LYS A 21 -20.83 1.45 -1.36
C LYS A 21 -20.84 2.36 -2.58
N THR A 22 -21.96 3.02 -2.88
CA THR A 22 -22.10 3.86 -4.08
C THR A 22 -21.27 5.12 -3.93
N ALA A 23 -21.31 5.76 -2.75
CA ALA A 23 -20.48 6.93 -2.44
C ALA A 23 -18.98 6.59 -2.51
N ALA A 24 -18.60 5.43 -1.98
CA ALA A 24 -17.23 4.92 -2.04
C ALA A 24 -16.77 4.65 -3.48
N ASP A 25 -17.58 3.93 -4.26
CA ASP A 25 -17.27 3.58 -5.66
C ASP A 25 -17.16 4.84 -6.53
N TYR A 26 -17.97 5.87 -6.28
CA TYR A 26 -17.87 7.14 -6.98
C TYR A 26 -16.52 7.82 -6.74
N ALA A 27 -16.06 7.88 -5.48
CA ALA A 27 -14.78 8.47 -5.14
C ALA A 27 -13.59 7.67 -5.74
N VAL A 28 -13.65 6.34 -5.68
CA VAL A 28 -12.64 5.46 -6.29
C VAL A 28 -12.59 5.70 -7.81
N ALA A 29 -13.74 5.65 -8.48
CA ALA A 29 -13.82 5.86 -9.93
C ALA A 29 -13.35 7.26 -10.35
N PHE A 30 -13.65 8.29 -9.56
CA PHE A 30 -13.17 9.65 -9.82
C PHE A 30 -11.63 9.71 -9.79
N ILE A 31 -11.00 9.12 -8.77
CA ILE A 31 -9.54 9.13 -8.63
C ILE A 31 -8.88 8.29 -9.74
N GLU A 32 -9.43 7.12 -10.07
CA GLU A 32 -8.93 6.29 -11.18
C GLU A 32 -9.11 6.97 -12.55
N ALA A 33 -10.07 7.88 -12.70
CA ALA A 33 -10.23 8.68 -13.92
C ALA A 33 -9.17 9.79 -14.07
N LEU A 34 -8.46 10.15 -12.98
CA LEU A 34 -7.34 11.09 -13.03
C LEU A 34 -6.11 10.42 -13.69
N LYS A 35 -5.16 11.24 -14.13
CA LYS A 35 -3.95 10.77 -14.81
C LYS A 35 -2.69 11.17 -14.06
N HIS A 36 -1.68 10.31 -14.11
CA HIS A 36 -0.34 10.67 -13.66
C HIS A 36 0.21 11.86 -14.47
N THR A 37 0.81 12.83 -13.79
CA THR A 37 1.27 14.09 -14.39
C THR A 37 2.72 14.06 -14.85
N LYS A 38 3.55 13.15 -14.32
CA LYS A 38 5.00 13.08 -14.58
C LYS A 38 5.53 11.65 -14.57
N GLY A 39 6.74 11.46 -15.11
CA GLY A 39 7.48 10.19 -15.10
C GLY A 39 7.02 9.19 -16.16
N LYS A 40 7.47 7.93 -16.03
CA LYS A 40 7.18 6.83 -16.99
C LYS A 40 5.67 6.62 -17.23
N TRP A 41 4.83 6.97 -16.26
CA TRP A 41 3.39 6.76 -16.28
C TRP A 41 2.58 7.98 -16.71
N ALA A 42 3.23 9.09 -17.09
CA ALA A 42 2.54 10.33 -17.45
C ALA A 42 1.45 10.10 -18.51
N GLY A 43 0.26 10.66 -18.28
CA GLY A 43 -0.90 10.51 -19.16
C GLY A 43 -1.66 9.18 -19.01
N LYS A 44 -1.16 8.22 -18.23
CA LYS A 44 -1.90 7.00 -17.87
C LYS A 44 -2.83 7.26 -16.69
N PRO A 45 -4.01 6.61 -16.65
CA PRO A 45 -4.90 6.65 -15.48
C PRO A 45 -4.22 6.12 -14.22
N PHE A 46 -4.67 6.54 -13.04
CA PHE A 46 -4.27 5.90 -11.78
C PHE A 46 -4.89 4.50 -11.67
N ASP A 47 -4.10 3.50 -11.28
CA ASP A 47 -4.57 2.18 -10.83
C ASP A 47 -4.32 2.12 -9.32
N LEU A 48 -5.39 2.24 -8.53
CA LEU A 48 -5.27 2.26 -7.07
C LEU A 48 -4.92 0.86 -6.56
N ILE A 49 -3.89 0.76 -5.72
CA ILE A 49 -3.58 -0.49 -5.03
C ILE A 49 -4.47 -0.67 -3.80
N ASP A 50 -4.69 -1.92 -3.39
CA ASP A 50 -5.66 -2.34 -2.37
C ASP A 50 -5.72 -1.43 -1.12
N TRP A 51 -4.58 -1.05 -0.54
CA TRP A 51 -4.57 -0.20 0.66
C TRP A 51 -4.97 1.26 0.37
N GLN A 52 -4.66 1.79 -0.82
CA GLN A 52 -5.10 3.12 -1.22
C GLN A 52 -6.60 3.14 -1.42
N GLU A 53 -7.13 2.11 -2.10
CA GLU A 53 -8.56 1.92 -2.28
C GLU A 53 -9.28 1.80 -0.93
N GLN A 54 -8.72 1.02 0.02
CA GLN A 54 -9.25 0.91 1.38
C GLN A 54 -9.40 2.27 2.06
N ILE A 55 -8.35 3.11 2.05
CA ILE A 55 -8.40 4.45 2.67
C ILE A 55 -9.47 5.31 2.00
N ILE A 56 -9.54 5.32 0.67
CA ILE A 56 -10.53 6.13 -0.06
C ILE A 56 -11.96 5.66 0.29
N ARG A 57 -12.19 4.34 0.31
CA ARG A 57 -13.49 3.76 0.67
C ARG A 57 -13.89 4.10 2.10
N ASP A 58 -12.96 4.05 3.05
CA ASP A 58 -13.25 4.43 4.43
C ASP A 58 -13.59 5.91 4.57
N LEU A 59 -12.85 6.79 3.87
CA LEU A 59 -13.06 8.23 3.95
C LEU A 59 -14.35 8.72 3.28
N PHE A 60 -14.73 8.12 2.14
CA PHE A 60 -15.86 8.59 1.34
C PHE A 60 -17.10 7.69 1.45
N GLY A 61 -16.94 6.44 1.88
CA GLY A 61 -18.03 5.48 2.04
C GLY A 61 -18.65 5.47 3.43
N VAL A 62 -17.95 5.91 4.49
CA VAL A 62 -18.52 5.92 5.84
C VAL A 62 -19.30 7.21 6.09
N LEU A 63 -20.62 7.10 6.12
CA LEU A 63 -21.54 8.22 6.25
C LEU A 63 -22.26 8.22 7.59
N LYS A 64 -22.53 9.41 8.12
CA LYS A 64 -23.41 9.64 9.28
C LYS A 64 -24.88 9.52 8.84
N PRO A 65 -25.83 9.35 9.78
CA PRO A 65 -27.27 9.30 9.45
C PRO A 65 -27.79 10.50 8.66
N ASN A 66 -27.13 11.65 8.80
CA ASN A 66 -27.47 12.88 8.08
C ASN A 66 -26.89 12.95 6.65
N GLY A 67 -26.28 11.87 6.16
CA GLY A 67 -25.70 11.78 4.81
C GLY A 67 -24.33 12.42 4.63
N TYR A 68 -23.79 13.09 5.66
CA TYR A 68 -22.43 13.64 5.60
C TYR A 68 -21.38 12.58 5.95
N ARG A 69 -20.15 12.75 5.45
CA ARG A 69 -19.03 11.86 5.77
C ARG A 69 -18.74 11.87 7.27
N GLN A 70 -18.42 10.70 7.81
CA GLN A 70 -17.89 10.59 9.18
C GLN A 70 -16.49 11.22 9.27
N PHE A 71 -15.62 10.87 8.31
CA PHE A 71 -14.24 11.32 8.27
C PHE A 71 -14.08 12.49 7.29
N ASN A 72 -13.70 13.64 7.82
CA ASN A 72 -13.50 14.87 7.02
C ASN A 72 -12.04 15.13 6.70
N THR A 73 -11.12 14.49 7.42
CA THR A 73 -9.67 14.68 7.30
C THR A 73 -8.98 13.33 7.43
N ALA A 74 -7.95 13.13 6.61
CA ALA A 74 -7.08 11.97 6.66
C ALA A 74 -5.63 12.44 6.71
N TYR A 75 -4.84 11.79 7.55
CA TYR A 75 -3.40 11.94 7.59
C TYR A 75 -2.77 10.60 7.24
N VAL A 76 -1.95 10.56 6.19
CA VAL A 76 -1.33 9.34 5.68
C VAL A 76 0.17 9.61 5.51
N GLU A 77 0.98 9.00 6.36
CA GLU A 77 2.44 9.03 6.22
C GLU A 77 2.91 7.91 5.32
N ILE A 78 3.67 8.27 4.29
CA ILE A 78 4.25 7.30 3.35
C ILE A 78 5.75 7.61 3.25
N PRO A 79 6.65 6.70 3.68
CA PRO A 79 8.07 6.88 3.49
C PRO A 79 8.43 7.09 2.02
N LYS A 80 9.42 7.95 1.75
CA LYS A 80 10.04 8.02 0.42
C LYS A 80 10.51 6.62 0.02
N LYS A 81 10.16 6.18 -1.19
CA LYS A 81 10.46 4.85 -1.76
C LYS A 81 9.65 3.67 -1.18
N MET A 82 8.57 3.88 -0.44
CA MET A 82 7.61 2.79 -0.21
C MET A 82 7.10 2.23 -1.53
N GLY A 83 7.06 0.91 -1.65
CA GLY A 83 6.71 0.19 -2.88
C GLY A 83 7.88 -0.06 -3.83
N LYS A 84 9.12 0.26 -3.45
CA LYS A 84 10.29 -0.24 -4.18
C LYS A 84 10.61 -1.66 -3.73
N GLN A 85 10.50 -2.58 -4.67
CA GLN A 85 10.88 -3.97 -4.50
C GLN A 85 12.38 -4.12 -4.77
N LEU A 86 12.99 -5.11 -4.15
CA LEU A 86 14.34 -5.57 -4.50
C LEU A 86 14.22 -6.82 -5.36
N ALA A 87 15.10 -6.98 -6.34
CA ALA A 87 15.19 -8.21 -7.10
C ALA A 87 15.57 -9.37 -6.16
N LEU A 88 15.00 -10.56 -6.38
CA LEU A 88 15.20 -11.71 -5.50
C LEU A 88 16.67 -12.16 -5.37
N ASP A 89 17.48 -11.87 -6.38
CA ASP A 89 18.92 -12.15 -6.42
C ASP A 89 19.76 -11.05 -5.74
N THR A 90 19.15 -9.98 -5.24
CA THR A 90 19.85 -8.87 -4.58
C THR A 90 20.55 -9.38 -3.32
N PRO A 91 21.87 -9.18 -3.17
CA PRO A 91 22.59 -9.59 -1.98
C PRO A 91 22.28 -8.66 -0.80
N ILE A 92 21.84 -9.25 0.31
CA ILE A 92 21.52 -8.58 1.57
C ILE A 92 22.60 -8.94 2.59
N PRO A 93 23.21 -7.94 3.26
CA PRO A 93 24.20 -8.19 4.30
C PRO A 93 23.50 -8.73 5.55
N THR A 94 24.11 -9.76 6.12
CA THR A 94 23.70 -10.44 7.36
C THR A 94 24.91 -10.55 8.28
N PRO A 95 24.73 -10.73 9.60
CA PRO A 95 25.86 -10.98 10.51
C PRO A 95 26.71 -12.19 10.11
N GLU A 96 26.15 -13.15 9.39
CA GLU A 96 26.82 -14.38 8.92
C GLU A 96 27.42 -14.26 7.50
N GLY A 97 27.37 -13.08 6.88
CA GLY A 97 27.84 -12.84 5.51
C GLY A 97 26.74 -12.29 4.60
N TRP A 98 26.59 -12.86 3.41
CA TRP A 98 25.60 -12.39 2.43
C TRP A 98 24.49 -13.41 2.19
N LYS A 99 23.25 -12.95 2.11
CA LYS A 99 22.08 -13.75 1.77
C LYS A 99 21.27 -13.06 0.68
N GLN A 100 20.77 -13.80 -0.31
CA GLN A 100 19.91 -13.22 -1.34
C GLN A 100 18.54 -12.82 -0.76
N MET A 101 17.96 -11.72 -1.25
CA MET A 101 16.64 -11.22 -0.84
C MET A 101 15.57 -12.31 -0.88
N GLY A 102 15.53 -13.11 -1.96
CA GLY A 102 14.56 -14.21 -2.12
C GLY A 102 14.83 -15.44 -1.25
N LYS A 103 15.90 -15.45 -0.46
CA LYS A 103 16.24 -16.52 0.49
C LYS A 103 16.05 -16.11 1.95
N LEU A 104 15.71 -14.83 2.21
CA LEU A 104 15.37 -14.36 3.55
C LEU A 104 14.08 -15.01 4.05
N ARG A 105 13.97 -15.13 5.37
CA ARG A 105 12.83 -15.70 6.10
C ARG A 105 12.59 -14.88 7.37
N PRO A 106 11.35 -14.81 7.88
CA PRO A 106 11.11 -14.31 9.22
C PRO A 106 12.02 -15.00 10.24
N GLY A 107 12.64 -14.21 11.12
CA GLY A 107 13.64 -14.67 12.08
C GLY A 107 15.10 -14.55 11.63
N ASP A 108 15.37 -14.36 10.34
CA ASP A 108 16.73 -14.04 9.88
C ASP A 108 17.22 -12.70 10.44
N ARG A 109 18.54 -12.53 10.57
CA ARG A 109 19.17 -11.28 11.01
C ARG A 109 19.73 -10.49 9.84
N VAL A 110 19.42 -9.21 9.80
CA VAL A 110 19.96 -8.21 8.85
C VAL A 110 20.42 -6.98 9.62
N PHE A 111 20.90 -5.94 8.94
CA PHE A 111 21.30 -4.69 9.59
C PHE A 111 20.26 -3.58 9.40
N ASP A 112 20.02 -2.81 10.46
CA ASP A 112 19.21 -1.59 10.43
C ASP A 112 19.97 -0.40 9.80
N GLU A 113 19.34 0.78 9.73
CA GLU A 113 19.96 1.99 9.18
C GLU A 113 21.19 2.49 9.94
N ASN A 114 21.38 2.04 11.19
CA ASN A 114 22.53 2.35 12.03
C ASN A 114 23.61 1.26 11.99
N GLY A 115 23.42 0.22 11.15
CA GLY A 115 24.33 -0.91 11.04
C GLY A 115 24.25 -1.91 12.21
N LYS A 116 23.19 -1.86 13.02
CA LYS A 116 22.98 -2.82 14.11
C LYS A 116 22.16 -4.03 13.65
N PRO A 117 22.47 -5.25 14.11
CA PRO A 117 21.66 -6.43 13.79
C PRO A 117 20.21 -6.29 14.27
N CYS A 118 19.26 -6.60 13.39
CA CYS A 118 17.82 -6.65 13.67
C CYS A 118 17.18 -7.86 12.99
N TYR A 119 15.96 -8.22 13.40
CA TYR A 119 15.25 -9.40 12.89
C TYR A 119 14.29 -9.05 11.75
N VAL A 120 14.27 -9.90 10.73
CA VAL A 120 13.19 -9.92 9.73
C VAL A 120 11.91 -10.41 10.40
N LEU A 121 10.88 -9.56 10.47
CA LEU A 121 9.61 -9.89 11.12
C LEU A 121 8.59 -10.51 10.17
N ALA A 122 8.59 -10.08 8.91
CA ALA A 122 7.65 -10.53 7.89
C ALA A 122 8.22 -10.30 6.48
N LEU A 123 7.61 -10.94 5.49
CA LEU A 123 7.89 -10.77 4.07
C LEU A 123 6.58 -10.55 3.34
N SER A 124 6.59 -9.71 2.29
CA SER A 124 5.49 -9.67 1.33
C SER A 124 5.51 -10.89 0.42
N GLU A 125 4.42 -11.13 -0.30
CA GLU A 125 4.44 -12.04 -1.44
C GLU A 125 5.42 -11.55 -2.50
N VAL A 126 5.97 -12.50 -3.28
CA VAL A 126 6.81 -12.19 -4.44
C VAL A 126 5.92 -11.63 -5.53
N ASP A 127 6.29 -10.47 -6.06
CA ASP A 127 5.63 -9.84 -7.19
C ASP A 127 6.53 -9.97 -8.44
N ASP A 128 6.11 -10.82 -9.36
CA ASP A 128 6.79 -11.12 -10.62
C ASP A 128 6.29 -10.25 -11.79
N THR A 129 5.38 -9.31 -11.52
CA THR A 129 4.74 -8.48 -12.55
C THR A 129 5.45 -7.16 -12.82
N GLU A 130 6.36 -6.75 -11.93
CA GLU A 130 7.04 -5.45 -11.98
C GLU A 130 8.45 -5.53 -12.58
N GLN A 131 8.82 -4.50 -13.35
CA GLN A 131 10.14 -4.44 -14.00
C GLN A 131 11.18 -3.86 -13.05
N ALA A 132 12.14 -4.69 -12.62
CA ALA A 132 13.33 -4.23 -11.91
C ALA A 132 14.35 -3.56 -12.86
N TYR A 133 15.14 -2.63 -12.33
CA TYR A 133 16.25 -2.01 -13.04
C TYR A 133 17.55 -2.19 -12.25
N ARG A 134 18.67 -2.39 -12.94
CA ARG A 134 20.00 -2.44 -12.33
C ARG A 134 20.61 -1.02 -12.37
N LEU A 135 21.10 -0.56 -11.23
CA LEU A 135 21.85 0.69 -11.10
C LEU A 135 23.32 0.47 -11.41
#